data_AF-A0A402AB69-F1
#
_entry.id   AF-A0A402AB69-F1
#
_cell.length_a   1.000
_cell.length_b   1.000
_cell.length_c   1.000
_cell.angle_alpha   90.00
_cell.angle_beta   90.00
_cell.angle_gamma   90.00
#
_symmetry.space_group_name_H-M   'P 1'
#
loop_
_entity.id
_entity.type
_entity.pdbx_description
1 polymer ?
#
loop_
_entity_poly.entity_id
_entity_poly.type
_entity_poly.pdbx_seq_one_letter_code
_entity_poly.pdbx_strand_id
1 'polypeptide(L)'
;MRIKSLITIIYQLAARLFVYKKKETFSFRGYNIDVSQRKAYTHGMEIADVSLIYQDHYLLIVNKPAGLVIHPTYKHSDGTMWDAVLSYLEKQGGDDWQPPHLPDDPEWAGAPAAIQDMLRKKRLERLWKEDGLLPRPCLVHRLDKDTSGIVALARTERSRRHLIKQFHDHTIDKRYLAVVARGAYEWARPRTSFTITRHAADGQETLVDGNCFYSADSKDEFILDGPLQRDPDERRRCIVGPEGQASRTAVRVIGVEEPFALLEVRPITGRTHQIRAHLSTAGSAIVGDQMYAPLEHTGATNPPLARQFLHAYSLTLRRYPQNDACHFKAALPEDLCYWLKHSCPSLWKSWLTLQGQP
;
A
#
# COMPACT_ATOMS: atom_id res chain seq x y z
N MET A 1 28.64 21.63 6.94
CA MET A 1 27.25 21.30 6.55
C MET A 1 26.91 22.07 5.27
N ARG A 2 26.87 21.42 4.10
CA ARG A 2 26.81 22.12 2.79
C ARG A 2 25.40 22.66 2.51
N ILE A 3 25.30 23.89 2.04
CA ILE A 3 24.07 24.65 1.71
C ILE A 3 23.10 23.85 0.80
N LYS A 4 23.61 22.97 -0.07
CA LYS A 4 22.79 22.03 -0.88
C LYS A 4 21.94 21.05 -0.05
N SER A 5 22.39 20.64 1.15
CA SER A 5 21.61 19.76 2.03
C SER A 5 20.43 20.47 2.69
N LEU A 6 20.56 21.78 2.96
CA LEU A 6 19.52 22.56 3.61
C LEU A 6 18.34 22.84 2.66
N ILE A 7 18.64 23.20 1.41
CA ILE A 7 17.63 23.45 0.36
C ILE A 7 16.81 22.17 0.10
N THR A 8 17.47 21.02 0.04
CA THR A 8 16.81 19.73 -0.18
C THR A 8 15.93 19.31 1.00
N ILE A 9 16.36 19.52 2.25
CA ILE A 9 15.55 19.28 3.45
C ILE A 9 14.32 20.21 3.48
N ILE A 10 14.49 21.45 3.05
CA ILE A 10 13.43 22.45 2.94
C ILE A 10 12.38 22.04 1.90
N TYR A 11 12.78 21.57 0.72
CA TYR A 11 11.84 21.02 -0.29
C TYR A 11 11.17 19.71 0.16
N GLN A 12 11.83 18.91 1.01
CA GLN A 12 11.24 17.68 1.58
C GLN A 12 10.17 17.96 2.65
N LEU A 13 10.42 18.96 3.51
CA LEU A 13 9.43 19.44 4.47
C LEU A 13 8.27 20.12 3.75
N ALA A 14 8.56 20.89 2.69
CA ALA A 14 7.57 21.46 1.79
C ALA A 14 6.68 20.38 1.18
N ALA A 15 7.26 19.37 0.51
CA ALA A 15 6.51 18.31 -0.15
C ALA A 15 5.65 17.51 0.84
N ARG A 16 6.14 17.23 2.05
CA ARG A 16 5.36 16.56 3.10
C ARG A 16 4.22 17.43 3.67
N LEU A 17 4.42 18.74 3.82
CA LEU A 17 3.39 19.67 4.30
C LEU A 17 2.38 20.04 3.18
N PHE A 18 2.81 20.07 1.93
CA PHE A 18 1.99 20.42 0.77
C PHE A 18 0.98 19.33 0.41
N VAL A 19 1.37 18.05 0.57
CA VAL A 19 0.48 16.89 0.39
C VAL A 19 -0.72 16.92 1.35
N TYR A 20 -0.65 17.64 2.47
CA TYR A 20 -1.68 17.62 3.50
C TYR A 20 -2.35 18.97 3.83
N LYS A 21 -1.75 20.14 3.52
CA LYS A 21 -2.25 21.44 4.04
C LYS A 21 -2.61 22.53 3.01
N LYS A 22 -2.60 22.25 1.70
CA LYS A 22 -3.09 23.20 0.67
C LYS A 22 -2.51 24.64 0.82
N LYS A 23 -1.20 24.77 1.08
CA LYS A 23 -0.52 26.07 1.19
C LYS A 23 0.46 26.26 0.04
N GLU A 24 0.23 27.27 -0.78
CA GLU A 24 1.01 27.58 -2.00
C GLU A 24 2.34 28.29 -1.71
N THR A 25 2.49 28.85 -0.50
CA THR A 25 3.70 29.50 -0.01
C THR A 25 3.98 29.07 1.43
N PHE A 26 5.26 28.88 1.77
CA PHE A 26 5.67 28.63 3.15
C PHE A 26 6.99 29.33 3.49
N SER A 27 7.08 29.82 4.72
CA SER A 27 8.26 30.49 5.26
C SER A 27 9.06 29.53 6.14
N PHE A 28 10.34 29.32 5.85
CA PHE A 28 11.24 28.54 6.72
C PHE A 28 12.55 29.31 6.96
N ARG A 29 12.87 29.59 8.22
CA ARG A 29 14.07 30.33 8.65
C ARG A 29 14.33 31.62 7.84
N GLY A 30 13.30 32.44 7.63
CA GLY A 30 13.41 33.72 6.93
C GLY A 30 13.37 33.64 5.40
N TYR A 31 13.30 32.45 4.81
CA TYR A 31 13.11 32.27 3.37
C TYR A 31 11.64 32.03 3.05
N ASN A 32 11.07 32.85 2.15
CA ASN A 32 9.76 32.62 1.56
C ASN A 32 9.93 31.70 0.35
N ILE A 33 9.25 30.56 0.38
CA ILE A 33 9.31 29.58 -0.70
C ILE A 33 7.95 29.54 -1.35
N ASP A 34 7.91 30.08 -2.55
CA ASP A 34 6.76 30.03 -3.45
C ASP A 34 6.82 28.74 -4.25
N VAL A 35 5.82 27.88 -4.04
CA VAL A 35 5.71 26.58 -4.71
C VAL A 35 4.71 26.63 -5.87
N SER A 36 4.10 27.79 -6.14
CA SER A 36 3.20 28.02 -7.28
C SER A 36 3.91 27.89 -8.63
N GLN A 37 5.24 28.10 -8.65
CA GLN A 37 6.06 28.06 -9.86
C GLN A 37 6.80 26.72 -10.08
N ARG A 38 6.19 25.58 -9.75
CA ARG A 38 6.70 24.33 -10.33
C ARG A 38 6.27 24.29 -11.80
N LYS A 39 7.26 24.40 -12.70
CA LYS A 39 7.16 24.09 -14.13
C LYS A 39 6.32 22.82 -14.31
N ALA A 40 5.43 22.85 -15.31
CA ALA A 40 4.68 21.69 -15.79
C ALA A 40 5.57 20.45 -15.74
N TYR A 41 5.09 19.40 -15.06
CA TYR A 41 5.85 18.18 -14.81
C TYR A 41 6.42 17.67 -16.15
N THR A 42 7.74 17.80 -16.31
CA THR A 42 8.41 17.49 -17.56
C THR A 42 8.42 15.97 -17.74
N HIS A 43 7.58 15.50 -18.67
CA HIS A 43 7.76 14.39 -19.62
C HIS A 43 8.40 13.08 -19.09
N GLY A 44 7.62 11.99 -19.13
CA GLY A 44 8.20 10.67 -19.41
C GLY A 44 7.39 9.45 -19.00
N MET A 45 6.62 9.49 -17.91
CA MET A 45 5.83 8.34 -17.46
C MET A 45 4.35 8.55 -17.75
N GLU A 46 3.77 7.61 -18.48
CA GLU A 46 2.34 7.59 -18.76
C GLU A 46 1.64 6.60 -17.83
N ILE A 47 0.33 6.74 -17.63
CA ILE A 47 -0.45 5.69 -16.94
C ILE A 47 -0.43 4.36 -17.71
N ALA A 48 0.02 4.34 -18.96
CA ALA A 48 0.34 3.08 -19.64
C ALA A 48 1.28 2.19 -18.79
N ASP A 49 2.13 2.81 -17.95
CA ASP A 49 3.02 2.12 -17.02
C ASP A 49 2.33 1.68 -15.71
N VAL A 50 1.11 2.15 -15.44
CA VAL A 50 0.33 1.88 -14.22
C VAL A 50 -1.12 1.53 -14.59
N SER A 51 -1.44 0.25 -14.64
CA SER A 51 -2.77 -0.22 -15.08
C SER A 51 -3.90 0.27 -14.15
N LEU A 52 -4.93 0.88 -14.73
CA LEU A 52 -6.15 1.26 -14.03
C LEU A 52 -7.04 0.04 -13.79
N ILE A 53 -7.42 -0.22 -12.54
CA ILE A 53 -8.34 -1.32 -12.18
C ILE A 53 -9.77 -0.80 -12.03
N TYR A 54 -9.93 0.37 -11.38
CA TYR A 54 -11.25 0.92 -11.09
C TYR A 54 -11.18 2.43 -10.93
N GLN A 55 -12.19 3.13 -11.43
CA GLN A 55 -12.38 4.55 -11.18
C GLN A 55 -13.86 4.89 -11.13
N ASP A 56 -14.24 5.62 -10.09
CA ASP A 56 -15.49 6.39 -10.05
C ASP A 56 -15.19 7.77 -9.45
N HIS A 57 -16.22 8.57 -9.17
CA HIS A 57 -16.06 9.90 -8.60
C HIS A 57 -15.26 9.93 -7.27
N TYR A 58 -15.36 8.88 -6.44
CA TYR A 58 -14.83 8.87 -5.08
C TYR A 58 -13.52 8.09 -4.92
N LEU A 59 -13.27 7.11 -5.78
CA LEU A 59 -12.24 6.09 -5.61
C LEU A 59 -11.49 5.84 -6.92
N LEU A 60 -10.19 5.69 -6.80
CA LEU A 60 -9.29 5.27 -7.86
C LEU A 60 -8.46 4.08 -7.37
N ILE A 61 -8.48 2.98 -8.13
CA ILE A 61 -7.70 1.76 -7.86
C ILE A 61 -6.78 1.52 -9.05
N VAL A 62 -5.49 1.36 -8.75
CA VAL A 62 -4.46 1.11 -9.76
C VAL A 62 -3.65 -0.13 -9.42
N ASN A 63 -3.07 -0.77 -10.43
CA ASN A 63 -2.08 -1.83 -10.30
C ASN A 63 -0.68 -1.24 -10.49
N LYS A 64 0.07 -1.12 -9.38
CA LYS A 64 1.44 -0.59 -9.43
C LYS A 64 2.40 -1.67 -9.95
N PRO A 65 3.20 -1.40 -11.00
CA PRO A 65 4.27 -2.31 -11.40
C PRO A 65 5.39 -2.36 -10.34
N ALA A 66 6.27 -3.36 -10.42
CA ALA A 66 7.51 -3.35 -9.66
C ALA A 66 8.50 -2.31 -10.21
N GLY A 67 9.54 -1.97 -9.44
CA GLY A 67 10.51 -0.93 -9.82
C GLY A 67 10.02 0.50 -9.61
N LEU A 68 8.71 0.72 -9.48
CA LEU A 68 8.12 2.04 -9.35
C LEU A 68 7.92 2.46 -7.89
N VAL A 69 8.49 3.62 -7.52
CA VAL A 69 8.27 4.26 -6.22
C VAL A 69 6.90 4.92 -6.20
N ILE A 70 6.18 4.81 -5.08
CA ILE A 70 4.81 5.32 -4.99
C ILE A 70 4.69 6.83 -4.97
N HIS A 71 5.50 7.52 -4.17
CA HIS A 71 5.45 8.97 -4.02
C HIS A 71 6.87 9.54 -3.95
N PRO A 72 7.07 10.83 -4.28
CA PRO A 72 8.39 11.43 -4.26
C PRO A 72 9.10 11.26 -2.91
N THR A 73 10.35 10.81 -2.97
CA THR A 73 11.24 10.64 -1.81
C THR A 73 12.55 11.41 -2.05
N TYR A 74 13.42 11.49 -1.04
CA TYR A 74 14.70 12.18 -1.18
C TYR A 74 15.62 11.61 -2.28
N LYS A 75 15.46 10.33 -2.66
CA LYS A 75 16.23 9.67 -3.72
C LYS A 75 15.51 9.61 -5.06
N HIS A 76 14.20 9.81 -5.06
CA HIS A 76 13.33 9.67 -6.23
C HIS A 76 12.36 10.85 -6.21
N SER A 77 12.78 11.98 -6.75
CA SER A 77 12.03 13.24 -6.74
C SER A 77 10.88 13.28 -7.74
N ASP A 78 10.95 12.43 -8.75
CA ASP A 78 10.16 12.35 -9.98
C ASP A 78 10.14 10.90 -10.49
N GLY A 79 9.32 10.63 -11.52
CA GLY A 79 9.16 9.29 -12.08
C GLY A 79 8.52 8.32 -11.09
N THR A 80 7.56 8.80 -10.30
CA THR A 80 6.82 7.99 -9.32
C THR A 80 5.43 7.63 -9.84
N MET A 81 4.81 6.61 -9.23
CA MET A 81 3.41 6.25 -9.51
C MET A 81 2.48 7.45 -9.33
N TRP A 82 2.77 8.29 -8.33
CA TRP A 82 2.06 9.52 -8.07
C TRP A 82 2.07 10.48 -9.28
N ASP A 83 3.22 10.63 -9.94
CA ASP A 83 3.36 11.50 -11.10
C ASP A 83 2.56 10.96 -12.30
N ALA A 84 2.61 9.65 -12.54
CA ALA A 84 1.84 8.98 -13.59
C ALA A 84 0.32 9.13 -13.38
N VAL A 85 -0.16 8.96 -12.15
CA VAL A 85 -1.58 9.14 -11.80
C VAL A 85 -2.02 10.60 -11.99
N LEU A 86 -1.22 11.57 -11.57
CA LEU A 86 -1.54 12.99 -11.75
C LEU A 86 -1.63 13.35 -13.23
N SER A 87 -0.68 12.90 -14.05
CA SER A 87 -0.70 13.16 -15.50
C SER A 87 -1.96 12.58 -16.16
N TYR A 88 -2.38 11.38 -15.77
CA TYR A 88 -3.61 10.78 -16.27
C TYR A 88 -4.87 11.55 -15.89
N LEU A 89 -4.99 11.95 -14.62
CA LEU A 89 -6.16 12.71 -14.16
C LEU A 89 -6.23 14.10 -14.80
N GLU A 90 -5.08 14.74 -15.03
CA GLU A 90 -5.02 16.01 -15.76
C GLU A 90 -5.50 15.86 -17.21
N LYS A 91 -5.11 14.77 -17.89
CA LYS A 91 -5.60 14.45 -19.25
C LYS A 91 -7.10 14.13 -19.29
N GLN A 92 -7.65 13.53 -18.24
CA GLN A 92 -9.10 13.22 -18.15
C GLN A 92 -9.95 14.45 -17.82
N GLY A 93 -9.41 15.41 -17.06
CA GLY A 93 -10.15 16.58 -16.59
C GLY A 93 -11.06 16.28 -15.39
N GLY A 94 -12.09 17.12 -15.23
CA GLY A 94 -13.13 16.91 -14.22
C GLY A 94 -14.09 15.78 -14.58
N ASP A 95 -14.99 15.43 -13.67
CA ASP A 95 -16.14 14.59 -13.96
C ASP A 95 -17.45 15.37 -13.86
N ASP A 96 -18.55 14.75 -14.30
CA ASP A 96 -19.88 15.37 -14.37
C ASP A 96 -20.62 15.36 -13.02
N TRP A 97 -19.92 15.12 -11.91
CA TRP A 97 -20.56 15.09 -10.59
C TRP A 97 -21.08 16.46 -10.21
N GLN A 98 -22.31 16.47 -9.70
CA GLN A 98 -22.97 17.67 -9.18
C GLN A 98 -23.45 17.40 -7.74
N PRO A 99 -23.38 18.40 -6.85
CA PRO A 99 -23.98 18.30 -5.54
C PRO A 99 -25.47 17.93 -5.64
N PRO A 100 -25.99 17.04 -4.77
CA PRO A 100 -27.39 16.67 -4.79
C PRO A 100 -28.26 17.90 -4.46
N HIS A 101 -29.43 17.98 -5.10
CA HIS A 101 -30.45 18.95 -4.71
C HIS A 101 -31.04 18.54 -3.35
N LEU A 102 -30.92 19.42 -2.35
CA LEU A 102 -31.40 19.18 -0.99
C LEU A 102 -32.46 20.22 -0.63
N PRO A 103 -33.58 19.83 0.01
CA PRO A 103 -34.53 20.80 0.54
C PRO A 103 -33.87 21.67 1.62
N ASP A 104 -34.45 22.84 1.88
CA ASP A 104 -33.98 23.69 2.97
C ASP A 104 -34.05 22.98 4.32
N ASP A 105 -33.14 23.35 5.20
CA ASP A 105 -33.19 22.86 6.58
C ASP A 105 -34.46 23.41 7.27
N PRO A 106 -35.24 22.58 7.99
CA PRO A 106 -36.33 23.09 8.82
C PRO A 106 -35.89 24.20 9.79
N GLU A 107 -34.63 24.16 10.25
CA GLU A 107 -34.05 25.21 11.11
C GLU A 107 -33.98 26.59 10.43
N TRP A 108 -34.08 26.66 9.10
CA TRP A 108 -34.00 27.91 8.33
C TRP A 108 -35.36 28.58 8.14
N ALA A 109 -36.48 27.91 8.46
CA ALA A 109 -37.82 28.35 8.09
C ALA A 109 -38.20 29.76 8.60
N GLY A 110 -37.61 30.20 9.72
CA GLY A 110 -37.82 31.54 10.29
C GLY A 110 -36.82 32.60 9.83
N ALA A 111 -35.81 32.25 9.03
CA ALA A 111 -34.80 33.18 8.57
C ALA A 111 -35.32 34.03 7.38
N PRO A 112 -34.94 35.31 7.26
CA PRO A 112 -35.25 36.12 6.07
C PRO A 112 -34.74 35.46 4.77
N ALA A 113 -35.43 35.71 3.64
CA ALA A 113 -35.09 35.08 2.35
C ALA A 113 -33.62 35.23 1.95
N ALA A 114 -33.04 36.43 2.12
CA ALA A 114 -31.62 36.67 1.83
C ALA A 114 -30.66 35.82 2.69
N ILE A 115 -31.04 35.50 3.93
CA ILE A 115 -30.28 34.61 4.81
C ILE A 115 -30.43 33.16 4.37
N GLN A 116 -31.63 32.73 3.99
CA GLN A 116 -31.86 31.38 3.43
C GLN A 116 -31.01 31.17 2.16
N ASP A 117 -30.97 32.13 1.24
CA ASP A 117 -30.13 32.08 0.04
C ASP A 117 -28.64 31.98 0.37
N MET A 118 -28.16 32.79 1.33
CA MET A 118 -26.78 32.69 1.82
C MET A 118 -26.49 31.30 2.39
N LEU A 119 -27.41 30.70 3.15
CA LEU A 119 -27.25 29.37 3.74
C LEU A 119 -27.25 28.27 2.68
N ARG A 120 -28.13 28.33 1.67
CA ARG A 120 -28.11 27.45 0.49
C ARG A 120 -26.76 27.51 -0.23
N LYS A 121 -26.26 28.73 -0.49
CA LYS A 121 -24.95 28.94 -1.13
C LYS A 121 -23.80 28.36 -0.29
N LYS A 122 -23.76 28.63 1.02
CA LYS A 122 -22.76 28.06 1.93
C LYS A 122 -22.81 26.53 1.99
N ARG A 123 -24.02 25.94 1.97
CA ARG A 123 -24.21 24.48 1.91
C ARG A 123 -23.63 23.93 0.61
N LEU A 124 -23.93 24.56 -0.53
CA LEU A 124 -23.40 24.15 -1.84
C LEU A 124 -21.87 24.24 -1.88
N GLU A 125 -21.27 25.34 -1.41
CA GLU A 125 -19.82 25.51 -1.29
C GLU A 125 -19.18 24.41 -0.43
N ARG A 126 -19.83 24.05 0.68
CA ARG A 126 -19.39 22.95 1.54
C ARG A 126 -19.43 21.60 0.83
N LEU A 127 -20.50 21.29 0.09
CA LEU A 127 -20.62 20.05 -0.67
C LEU A 127 -19.52 19.95 -1.73
N TRP A 128 -19.28 21.02 -2.50
CA TRP A 128 -18.15 21.05 -3.44
C TRP A 128 -16.80 20.85 -2.76
N LYS A 129 -16.60 21.43 -1.58
CA LYS A 129 -15.36 21.28 -0.82
C LYS A 129 -15.15 19.86 -0.27
N GLU A 130 -16.22 19.19 0.12
CA GLU A 130 -16.16 17.89 0.81
C GLU A 130 -16.27 16.70 -0.14
N ASP A 131 -17.16 16.79 -1.12
CA ASP A 131 -17.49 15.73 -2.08
C ASP A 131 -16.97 16.03 -3.48
N GLY A 132 -16.68 17.28 -3.85
CA GLY A 132 -16.06 17.56 -5.15
C GLY A 132 -14.67 16.93 -5.30
N LEU A 133 -14.25 16.75 -6.56
CA LEU A 133 -12.93 16.22 -6.88
C LEU A 133 -11.83 17.06 -6.23
N LEU A 134 -10.91 16.37 -5.57
CA LEU A 134 -9.68 16.98 -5.09
C LEU A 134 -8.81 17.36 -6.30
N PRO A 135 -8.11 18.51 -6.26
CA PRO A 135 -7.13 18.88 -7.29
C PRO A 135 -6.04 17.82 -7.48
N ARG A 136 -5.79 17.03 -6.43
CA ARG A 136 -4.93 15.86 -6.43
C ARG A 136 -5.59 14.79 -5.57
N PRO A 137 -5.71 13.53 -6.04
CA PRO A 137 -6.26 12.46 -5.21
C PRO A 137 -5.41 12.26 -3.93
N CYS A 138 -5.87 11.45 -2.99
CA CYS A 138 -5.10 11.14 -1.79
C CYS A 138 -4.69 9.68 -1.81
N LEU A 139 -3.38 9.44 -1.84
CA LEU A 139 -2.82 8.13 -1.58
C LEU A 139 -3.04 7.75 -0.12
N VAL A 140 -3.79 6.68 0.13
CA VAL A 140 -4.17 6.27 1.50
C VAL A 140 -3.30 5.13 2.05
N HIS A 141 -2.53 4.44 1.20
CA HIS A 141 -1.56 3.43 1.62
C HIS A 141 -0.40 3.29 0.63
N ARG A 142 0.57 2.41 0.93
CA ARG A 142 1.77 2.24 0.10
C ARG A 142 2.26 0.80 0.04
N LEU A 143 2.90 0.48 -1.08
CA LEU A 143 3.74 -0.66 -1.36
C LEU A 143 5.22 -0.24 -1.44
N ASP A 144 6.12 -1.20 -1.29
CA ASP A 144 7.55 -1.01 -1.55
C ASP A 144 7.79 -0.82 -3.06
N LYS A 145 8.98 -0.29 -3.41
CA LYS A 145 9.36 -0.02 -4.80
C LYS A 145 9.17 -1.25 -5.69
N ASP A 146 9.72 -2.39 -5.27
CA ASP A 146 9.74 -3.61 -6.06
C ASP A 146 8.59 -4.59 -5.72
N THR A 147 7.66 -4.16 -4.87
CA THR A 147 6.40 -4.86 -4.65
C THR A 147 5.37 -4.35 -5.65
N SER A 148 4.79 -5.25 -6.43
CA SER A 148 3.71 -4.91 -7.38
C SER A 148 2.32 -5.09 -6.75
N GLY A 149 1.29 -4.57 -7.40
CA GLY A 149 -0.11 -4.85 -7.06
C GLY A 149 -0.94 -3.63 -6.70
N ILE A 150 -2.10 -3.89 -6.08
CA ILE A 150 -3.19 -2.94 -5.90
C ILE A 150 -2.79 -1.77 -4.98
N VAL A 151 -3.07 -0.55 -5.45
CA VAL A 151 -3.00 0.68 -4.66
C VAL A 151 -4.32 1.45 -4.79
N ALA A 152 -4.79 2.00 -3.68
CA ALA A 152 -6.05 2.75 -3.61
C ALA A 152 -5.77 4.23 -3.34
N LEU A 153 -6.57 5.08 -3.99
CA LEU A 153 -6.52 6.52 -3.87
C LEU A 153 -7.94 7.08 -3.70
N ALA A 154 -8.11 7.99 -2.75
CA ALA A 154 -9.35 8.75 -2.61
C ALA A 154 -9.37 9.95 -3.56
N ARG A 155 -10.48 10.17 -4.27
CA ARG A 155 -10.62 11.32 -5.18
C ARG A 155 -11.31 12.53 -4.55
N THR A 156 -11.97 12.35 -3.41
CA THR A 156 -12.70 13.41 -2.68
C THR A 156 -12.29 13.45 -1.19
N GLU A 157 -12.55 14.55 -0.48
CA GLU A 157 -12.18 14.68 0.94
C GLU A 157 -12.99 13.74 1.85
N ARG A 158 -14.29 13.52 1.57
CA ARG A 158 -15.10 12.54 2.32
C ARG A 158 -14.66 11.10 2.07
N SER A 159 -14.37 10.74 0.82
CA SER A 159 -13.78 9.44 0.48
C SER A 159 -12.45 9.23 1.21
N ARG A 160 -11.58 10.25 1.24
CA ARG A 160 -10.30 10.20 1.96
C ARG A 160 -10.48 9.90 3.44
N ARG A 161 -11.35 10.65 4.12
CA ARG A 161 -11.65 10.43 5.55
C ARG A 161 -12.23 9.03 5.80
N HIS A 162 -13.13 8.58 4.92
CA HIS A 162 -13.73 7.26 4.98
C HIS A 162 -12.69 6.13 4.87
N LEU A 163 -11.79 6.19 3.88
CA LEU A 163 -10.73 5.20 3.70
C LEU A 163 -9.69 5.22 4.82
N ILE A 164 -9.26 6.41 5.26
CA ILE A 164 -8.29 6.54 6.38
C ILE A 164 -8.84 5.89 7.65
N LYS A 165 -10.14 6.08 7.94
CA LYS A 165 -10.78 5.44 9.08
C LYS A 165 -10.69 3.92 8.99
N GLN A 166 -10.96 3.33 7.82
CA GLN A 166 -10.88 1.88 7.64
C GLN A 166 -9.44 1.33 7.77
N PHE A 167 -8.42 2.09 7.32
CA PHE A 167 -7.02 1.73 7.56
C PHE A 167 -6.65 1.78 9.04
N HIS A 168 -7.13 2.78 9.76
CA HIS A 168 -6.92 2.93 11.20
C HIS A 168 -7.61 1.80 11.98
N ASP A 169 -8.84 1.45 11.62
CA ASP A 169 -9.64 0.44 12.30
C ASP A 169 -9.33 -1.00 11.84
N HIS A 170 -8.35 -1.18 10.96
CA HIS A 170 -7.94 -2.47 10.41
C HIS A 170 -9.08 -3.25 9.71
N THR A 171 -10.07 -2.55 9.13
CA THR A 171 -11.21 -3.17 8.44
C THR A 171 -10.97 -3.41 6.95
N ILE A 172 -9.86 -2.91 6.40
CA ILE A 172 -9.45 -3.19 5.02
C ILE A 172 -8.72 -4.52 4.97
N ASP A 173 -9.21 -5.44 4.12
CA ASP A 173 -8.52 -6.69 3.84
C ASP A 173 -7.56 -6.50 2.65
N LYS A 174 -6.26 -6.63 2.91
CA LYS A 174 -5.22 -6.60 1.87
C LYS A 174 -4.60 -7.97 1.81
N ARG A 175 -4.59 -8.60 0.64
CA ARG A 175 -3.96 -9.90 0.46
C ARG A 175 -2.81 -9.82 -0.51
N TYR A 176 -1.72 -10.46 -0.11
CA TYR A 176 -0.48 -10.54 -0.84
C TYR A 176 -0.18 -11.99 -1.15
N LEU A 177 0.48 -12.24 -2.27
CA LEU A 177 1.16 -13.49 -2.53
C LEU A 177 2.64 -13.33 -2.22
N ALA A 178 3.19 -14.31 -1.53
CA ALA A 178 4.63 -14.43 -1.33
C ALA A 178 5.09 -15.86 -1.61
N VAL A 179 6.19 -16.04 -2.33
CA VAL A 179 6.92 -17.31 -2.33
C VAL A 179 8.10 -17.17 -1.38
N VAL A 180 8.22 -18.10 -0.45
CA VAL A 180 9.29 -18.12 0.56
C VAL A 180 10.13 -19.40 0.47
N ALA A 181 11.39 -19.30 0.89
CA ALA A 181 12.31 -20.42 1.06
C ALA A 181 12.90 -20.39 2.49
N ARG A 182 13.27 -21.56 3.01
CA ARG A 182 13.85 -21.67 4.36
C ARG A 182 15.18 -20.97 4.41
N GLY A 183 15.38 -20.16 5.45
CA GLY A 183 16.62 -19.45 5.68
C GLY A 183 16.40 -17.94 5.72
N ALA A 184 17.11 -17.32 6.66
CA ALA A 184 17.17 -15.90 6.85
C ALA A 184 18.57 -15.53 7.34
N TYR A 185 18.95 -14.28 7.19
CA TYR A 185 20.20 -13.80 7.76
C TYR A 185 20.14 -13.78 9.28
N GLU A 186 21.31 -13.95 9.91
CA GLU A 186 21.45 -13.88 11.37
C GLU A 186 20.90 -12.58 11.97
N TRP A 187 21.07 -11.45 11.27
CA TRP A 187 20.57 -10.15 11.72
C TRP A 187 19.04 -10.04 11.71
N ALA A 188 18.32 -10.95 11.05
CA ALA A 188 16.86 -10.98 11.02
C ALA A 188 16.25 -11.66 12.26
N ARG A 189 17.08 -12.31 13.09
CA ARG A 189 16.65 -12.87 14.38
C ARG A 189 15.99 -11.78 15.23
N PRO A 190 14.89 -12.09 15.91
CA PRO A 190 14.15 -11.10 16.67
C PRO A 190 14.98 -10.62 17.87
N ARG A 191 15.07 -9.29 18.06
CA ARG A 191 15.75 -8.68 19.20
C ARG A 191 14.83 -8.49 20.42
N THR A 192 13.58 -8.92 20.31
CA THR A 192 12.54 -8.90 21.35
C THR A 192 11.54 -10.03 21.09
N SER A 193 10.43 -10.09 21.82
CA SER A 193 9.38 -11.10 21.61
C SER A 193 8.87 -11.09 20.16
N PHE A 194 8.85 -12.27 19.56
CA PHE A 194 8.24 -12.57 18.28
C PHE A 194 7.58 -13.94 18.39
N THR A 195 6.29 -14.02 18.09
CA THR A 195 5.53 -15.25 18.21
C THR A 195 4.87 -15.60 16.88
N ILE A 196 4.84 -16.88 16.57
CA ILE A 196 4.05 -17.42 15.46
C ILE A 196 2.98 -18.31 16.10
N THR A 197 1.73 -17.88 16.02
CA THR A 197 0.58 -18.64 16.53
C THR A 197 -0.12 -19.30 15.36
N ARG A 198 -0.20 -20.62 15.36
CA ARG A 198 -1.00 -21.40 14.41
C ARG A 198 -2.43 -21.54 14.96
N HIS A 199 -3.40 -21.07 14.19
CA HIS A 199 -4.82 -21.33 14.37
C HIS A 199 -5.22 -22.45 13.42
N ALA A 200 -5.34 -23.66 13.96
CA ALA A 200 -5.72 -24.83 13.20
C ALA A 200 -7.21 -24.80 12.83
N ALA A 201 -7.59 -25.55 11.81
CA ALA A 201 -8.98 -25.62 11.33
C ALA A 201 -9.98 -26.13 12.37
N ASP A 202 -9.50 -26.89 13.37
CA ASP A 202 -10.29 -27.40 14.50
C ASP A 202 -10.44 -26.39 15.65
N GLY A 203 -9.88 -25.19 15.49
CA GLY A 203 -9.91 -24.10 16.47
C GLY A 203 -8.78 -24.15 17.51
N GLN A 204 -7.86 -25.11 17.43
CA GLN A 204 -6.70 -25.15 18.33
C GLN A 204 -5.69 -24.04 18.00
N GLU A 205 -5.24 -23.34 19.05
CA GLU A 205 -4.18 -22.34 18.95
C GLU A 205 -2.89 -22.89 19.56
N THR A 206 -1.81 -22.87 18.77
CA THR A 206 -0.51 -23.40 19.19
C THR A 206 0.62 -22.45 18.81
N LEU A 207 1.58 -22.27 19.71
CA LEU A 207 2.83 -21.58 19.39
C LEU A 207 3.72 -22.51 18.57
N VAL A 208 4.19 -22.01 17.43
CA VAL A 208 4.99 -22.76 16.47
C VAL A 208 6.19 -21.93 16.00
N ASP A 209 7.03 -22.55 15.17
CA ASP A 209 8.07 -21.85 14.42
C ASP A 209 7.64 -21.67 12.94
N GLY A 210 8.47 -20.98 12.15
CA GLY A 210 8.17 -20.77 10.73
C GLY A 210 8.38 -22.02 9.86
N ASN A 211 9.02 -23.08 10.38
CA ASN A 211 9.15 -24.34 9.64
C ASN A 211 7.78 -25.01 9.43
N CYS A 212 6.80 -24.69 10.27
CA CYS A 212 5.43 -25.17 10.10
C CYS A 212 4.78 -24.72 8.79
N PHE A 213 5.28 -23.68 8.11
CA PHE A 213 4.74 -23.30 6.79
C PHE A 213 4.88 -24.40 5.73
N TYR A 214 5.80 -25.34 5.92
CA TYR A 214 6.11 -26.41 4.95
C TYR A 214 5.37 -27.72 5.22
N SER A 215 4.65 -27.80 6.34
CA SER A 215 3.88 -28.97 6.75
C SER A 215 2.44 -28.64 7.18
N ALA A 216 2.02 -27.39 6.97
CA ALA A 216 0.70 -26.89 7.36
C ALA A 216 -0.43 -27.48 6.50
N ASP A 217 -1.62 -27.61 7.10
CA ASP A 217 -2.86 -27.75 6.32
C ASP A 217 -3.19 -26.41 5.66
N SER A 218 -3.71 -26.45 4.44
CA SER A 218 -4.20 -25.28 3.68
C SER A 218 -5.25 -24.42 4.42
N LYS A 219 -5.91 -24.98 5.43
CA LYS A 219 -6.93 -24.33 6.27
C LYS A 219 -6.35 -23.64 7.51
N ASP A 220 -5.09 -23.89 7.85
CA ASP A 220 -4.45 -23.26 9.00
C ASP A 220 -4.15 -21.78 8.71
N GLU A 221 -4.36 -20.92 9.69
CA GLU A 221 -3.91 -19.52 9.67
C GLU A 221 -2.78 -19.33 10.70
N PHE A 222 -1.71 -18.65 10.32
CA PHE A 222 -0.58 -18.33 11.17
C PHE A 222 -0.55 -16.83 11.45
N ILE A 223 -0.46 -16.43 12.71
CA ILE A 223 -0.29 -15.03 13.12
C ILE A 223 1.15 -14.80 13.57
N LEU A 224 1.86 -13.99 12.79
CA LEU A 224 3.21 -13.51 13.12
C LEU A 224 3.06 -12.18 13.85
N ASP A 225 3.36 -12.18 15.14
CA ASP A 225 3.24 -11.03 16.03
C ASP A 225 4.62 -10.62 16.55
N GLY A 226 4.99 -9.38 16.31
CA GLY A 226 6.21 -8.78 16.85
C GLY A 226 6.35 -7.33 16.42
N PRO A 227 6.87 -6.45 17.29
CA PRO A 227 6.98 -5.03 17.00
C PRO A 227 8.12 -4.73 16.02
N LEU A 228 7.84 -3.90 15.01
CA LEU A 228 8.83 -3.55 13.97
C LEU A 228 9.41 -2.15 14.16
N GLN A 229 10.74 -2.08 14.10
CA GLN A 229 11.51 -0.83 14.07
C GLN A 229 12.45 -0.78 12.86
N ARG A 230 13.04 0.39 12.64
CA ARG A 230 14.23 0.50 11.77
C ARG A 230 15.41 -0.16 12.46
N ASP A 231 16.22 -0.87 11.70
CA ASP A 231 17.46 -1.41 12.21
C ASP A 231 18.43 -0.26 12.56
N PRO A 232 18.97 -0.20 13.80
CA PRO A 232 19.99 0.78 14.18
C PRO A 232 21.26 0.72 13.33
N ASP A 233 21.64 -0.48 12.89
CA ASP A 233 22.90 -0.76 12.18
C ASP A 233 22.77 -0.54 10.66
N GLU A 234 21.59 -0.82 10.09
CA GLU A 234 21.29 -0.61 8.67
C GLU A 234 19.88 -0.04 8.48
N ARG A 235 19.76 1.28 8.51
CA ARG A 235 18.45 1.98 8.54
C ARG A 235 17.57 1.72 7.30
N ARG A 236 18.07 1.11 6.23
CA ARG A 236 17.25 0.71 5.08
C ARG A 236 16.34 -0.48 5.39
N ARG A 237 16.69 -1.34 6.35
CA ARG A 237 15.90 -2.51 6.74
C ARG A 237 15.07 -2.27 8.01
N CYS A 238 14.12 -3.15 8.22
CA CYS A 238 13.27 -3.21 9.41
C CYS A 238 13.51 -4.55 10.10
N ILE A 239 13.45 -4.55 11.43
CA ILE A 239 13.68 -5.72 12.26
C ILE A 239 12.63 -5.78 13.36
N VAL A 240 12.41 -6.97 13.91
CA VAL A 240 11.67 -7.11 15.16
C VAL A 240 12.57 -6.68 16.32
N GLY A 241 12.18 -5.63 17.03
CA GLY A 241 13.02 -5.03 18.06
C GLY A 241 12.22 -4.27 19.12
N PRO A 242 12.84 -4.00 20.29
CA PRO A 242 12.15 -3.49 21.48
C PRO A 242 11.56 -2.09 21.32
N GLU A 243 12.11 -1.25 20.43
CA GLU A 243 11.62 0.09 20.09
C GLU A 243 10.64 0.07 18.91
N GLY A 244 10.16 -1.12 18.56
CA GLY A 244 9.26 -1.33 17.43
C GLY A 244 7.83 -0.89 17.70
N GLN A 245 7.14 -0.50 16.63
CA GLN A 245 5.70 -0.32 16.67
C GLN A 245 5.01 -1.67 16.54
N ALA A 246 3.98 -1.91 17.34
CA ALA A 246 3.19 -3.14 17.27
C ALA A 246 2.76 -3.46 15.83
N SER A 247 2.99 -4.70 15.43
CA SER A 247 2.69 -5.20 14.10
C SER A 247 2.29 -6.67 14.12
N ARG A 248 1.26 -6.99 13.32
CA ARG A 248 0.73 -8.34 13.15
C ARG A 248 0.52 -8.65 11.68
N THR A 249 0.92 -9.84 11.27
CA THR A 249 0.80 -10.35 9.90
C THR A 249 0.17 -11.74 9.94
N ALA A 250 -0.96 -11.92 9.28
CA ALA A 250 -1.58 -13.23 9.10
C ALA A 250 -1.04 -13.90 7.83
N VAL A 251 -0.86 -15.22 7.87
CA VAL A 251 -0.30 -16.03 6.80
C VAL A 251 -1.14 -17.29 6.66
N ARG A 252 -1.45 -17.67 5.42
CA ARG A 252 -2.05 -18.96 5.08
C ARG A 252 -1.21 -19.63 3.99
N VAL A 253 -0.94 -20.92 4.15
CA VAL A 253 -0.15 -21.68 3.18
C VAL A 253 -1.08 -22.11 2.04
N ILE A 254 -0.77 -21.68 0.82
CA ILE A 254 -1.52 -22.07 -0.39
C ILE A 254 -1.01 -23.43 -0.89
N GLY A 255 0.29 -23.66 -0.84
CA GLY A 255 0.92 -24.91 -1.25
C GLY A 255 2.41 -24.94 -0.95
N VAL A 256 2.98 -26.13 -0.98
CA VAL A 256 4.41 -26.38 -0.74
C VAL A 256 4.97 -27.23 -1.87
N GLU A 257 6.11 -26.80 -2.41
CA GLU A 257 6.92 -27.54 -3.37
C GLU A 257 8.38 -27.28 -2.98
N GLU A 258 8.95 -28.15 -2.14
CA GLU A 258 10.23 -27.88 -1.53
C GLU A 258 11.32 -27.54 -2.57
N PRO A 259 12.13 -26.50 -2.33
CA PRO A 259 12.30 -25.78 -1.05
C PRO A 259 11.33 -24.61 -0.82
N PHE A 260 10.30 -24.47 -1.64
CA PHE A 260 9.42 -23.30 -1.67
C PHE A 260 8.05 -23.53 -1.03
N ALA A 261 7.51 -22.47 -0.42
CA ALA A 261 6.11 -22.40 -0.02
C ALA A 261 5.45 -21.16 -0.61
N LEU A 262 4.25 -21.32 -1.18
CA LEU A 262 3.41 -20.23 -1.64
C LEU A 262 2.46 -19.82 -0.51
N LEU A 263 2.51 -18.54 -0.14
CA LEU A 263 1.77 -17.98 0.98
C LEU A 263 0.76 -16.93 0.49
N GLU A 264 -0.44 -16.97 1.05
CA GLU A 264 -1.34 -15.81 1.13
C GLU A 264 -0.99 -15.05 2.41
N VAL A 265 -0.60 -13.78 2.28
CA VAL A 265 -0.16 -12.95 3.41
C VAL A 265 -1.09 -11.76 3.56
N ARG A 266 -1.60 -11.55 4.77
CA ARG A 266 -2.53 -10.48 5.12
C ARG A 266 -1.94 -9.62 6.25
N PRO A 267 -1.36 -8.45 5.93
CA PRO A 267 -0.84 -7.55 6.95
C PRO A 267 -2.01 -6.85 7.65
N ILE A 268 -2.23 -7.19 8.93
CA ILE A 268 -3.27 -6.57 9.77
C ILE A 268 -2.89 -5.11 10.01
N THR A 269 -1.63 -4.88 10.40
CA THR A 269 -1.02 -3.54 10.49
C THR A 269 -0.33 -3.14 9.17
N GLY A 270 0.23 -1.93 9.08
CA GLY A 270 0.85 -1.39 7.86
C GLY A 270 2.23 -0.75 8.07
N ARG A 271 3.19 -1.46 8.69
CA ARG A 271 4.56 -0.95 8.91
C ARG A 271 5.42 -1.09 7.66
N THR A 272 6.51 -0.31 7.58
CA THR A 272 7.43 -0.40 6.42
C THR A 272 8.09 -1.78 6.37
N HIS A 273 8.18 -2.39 5.18
CA HIS A 273 8.74 -3.73 4.97
C HIS A 273 8.10 -4.84 5.85
N GLN A 274 6.88 -4.64 6.38
CA GLN A 274 6.32 -5.51 7.41
C GLN A 274 6.31 -6.99 7.03
N ILE A 275 5.76 -7.31 5.86
CA ILE A 275 5.68 -8.70 5.37
C ILE A 275 7.07 -9.31 5.25
N ARG A 276 8.00 -8.58 4.61
CA ARG A 276 9.37 -9.03 4.34
C ARG A 276 10.14 -9.30 5.64
N ALA A 277 10.05 -8.37 6.59
CA ALA A 277 10.72 -8.50 7.88
C ALA A 277 10.12 -9.64 8.73
N HIS A 278 8.78 -9.74 8.86
CA HIS A 278 8.15 -10.81 9.62
C HIS A 278 8.48 -12.21 9.05
N LEU A 279 8.39 -12.39 7.73
CA LEU A 279 8.68 -13.68 7.10
C LEU A 279 10.17 -14.06 7.25
N SER A 280 11.08 -13.09 7.08
CA SER A 280 12.52 -13.31 7.34
C SER A 280 12.79 -13.65 8.81
N THR A 281 12.19 -12.93 9.77
CA THR A 281 12.30 -13.24 11.20
C THR A 281 11.71 -14.60 11.55
N ALA A 282 10.67 -15.05 10.84
CA ALA A 282 10.11 -16.40 10.97
C ALA A 282 11.03 -17.50 10.41
N GLY A 283 12.16 -17.15 9.77
CA GLY A 283 13.09 -18.11 9.18
C GLY A 283 12.73 -18.53 7.75
N SER A 284 11.82 -17.82 7.08
CA SER A 284 11.43 -18.09 5.69
C SER A 284 11.42 -16.80 4.87
N ALA A 285 12.57 -16.44 4.28
CA ALA A 285 12.67 -15.21 3.51
C ALA A 285 11.95 -15.32 2.15
N ILE A 286 11.44 -14.19 1.65
CA ILE A 286 10.79 -14.11 0.34
C ILE A 286 11.84 -14.32 -0.76
N VAL A 287 11.55 -15.19 -1.71
CA VAL A 287 12.43 -15.46 -2.85
C VAL A 287 12.65 -14.20 -3.68
N GLY A 288 13.89 -13.96 -4.11
CA GLY A 288 14.30 -12.77 -4.86
C GLY A 288 14.40 -11.48 -4.03
N ASP A 289 14.12 -11.52 -2.72
CA ASP A 289 14.25 -10.36 -1.86
C ASP A 289 15.72 -9.98 -1.62
N GLN A 290 16.17 -8.92 -2.31
CA GLN A 290 17.54 -8.41 -2.28
C GLN A 290 18.02 -7.89 -0.91
N MET A 291 17.13 -7.77 0.07
CA MET A 291 17.45 -7.25 1.40
C MET A 291 17.36 -8.33 2.46
N TYR A 292 16.29 -9.12 2.47
CA TYR A 292 15.97 -10.03 3.57
C TYR A 292 16.28 -11.49 3.28
N ALA A 293 16.52 -11.85 2.02
CA ALA A 293 16.80 -13.23 1.65
C ALA A 293 18.31 -13.50 1.53
N PRO A 294 18.79 -14.65 2.03
CA PRO A 294 20.13 -15.17 1.74
C PRO A 294 20.49 -15.13 0.25
N LEU A 295 21.78 -15.03 -0.06
CA LEU A 295 22.27 -14.92 -1.44
C LEU A 295 21.81 -16.09 -2.33
N GLU A 296 21.70 -17.28 -1.75
CA GLU A 296 21.19 -18.50 -2.41
C GLU A 296 19.73 -18.36 -2.89
N HIS A 297 18.95 -17.45 -2.28
CA HIS A 297 17.58 -17.13 -2.69
C HIS A 297 17.49 -15.88 -3.57
N THR A 298 18.60 -15.17 -3.80
CA THR A 298 18.66 -13.95 -4.62
C THR A 298 19.44 -14.24 -5.91
N GLY A 299 18.74 -14.41 -7.03
CA GLY A 299 19.37 -14.54 -8.35
C GLY A 299 20.02 -15.90 -8.68
N ALA A 300 20.17 -16.80 -7.69
CA ALA A 300 20.60 -18.18 -7.91
C ALA A 300 19.44 -19.15 -8.24
N THR A 301 18.19 -18.65 -8.28
CA THR A 301 17.06 -19.42 -8.80
C THR A 301 17.18 -19.58 -10.31
N ASN A 302 16.66 -20.68 -10.85
CA ASN A 302 16.53 -20.88 -12.29
C ASN A 302 15.04 -21.03 -12.65
N PRO A 303 14.43 -20.06 -13.37
CA PRO A 303 14.98 -18.78 -13.82
C PRO A 303 15.32 -17.78 -12.68
N PRO A 304 16.20 -16.80 -12.91
CA PRO A 304 16.56 -15.80 -11.91
C PRO A 304 15.40 -14.85 -11.63
N LEU A 305 15.20 -14.50 -10.34
CA LEU A 305 14.23 -13.49 -9.93
C LEU A 305 14.94 -12.26 -9.34
N ALA A 306 14.79 -11.12 -10.01
CA ALA A 306 15.52 -9.88 -9.67
C ALA A 306 14.94 -9.09 -8.49
N ARG A 307 13.75 -9.49 -8.00
CA ARG A 307 13.02 -8.78 -6.93
C ARG A 307 12.24 -9.75 -6.06
N GLN A 308 11.76 -9.28 -4.93
CA GLN A 308 10.91 -10.08 -4.06
C GLN A 308 9.68 -10.61 -4.82
N PHE A 309 9.42 -11.92 -4.72
CA PHE A 309 8.14 -12.51 -5.09
C PHE A 309 7.09 -12.05 -4.09
N LEU A 310 6.65 -10.79 -4.20
CA LEU A 310 5.65 -10.19 -3.34
C LEU A 310 4.71 -9.34 -4.19
N HIS A 311 3.43 -9.70 -4.18
CA HIS A 311 2.41 -9.08 -5.01
C HIS A 311 1.11 -8.84 -4.23
N ALA A 312 0.67 -7.58 -4.13
CA ALA A 312 -0.61 -7.20 -3.54
C ALA A 312 -1.75 -7.52 -4.52
N TYR A 313 -2.19 -8.77 -4.57
CA TYR A 313 -3.11 -9.25 -5.61
C TYR A 313 -4.58 -8.94 -5.30
N SER A 314 -4.94 -8.60 -4.06
CA SER A 314 -6.32 -8.31 -3.71
C SER A 314 -6.49 -7.27 -2.60
N LEU A 315 -7.56 -6.47 -2.73
CA LEU A 315 -7.96 -5.43 -1.79
C LEU A 315 -9.49 -5.44 -1.63
N THR A 316 -9.96 -5.63 -0.40
CA THR A 316 -11.37 -5.48 -0.04
C THR A 316 -11.51 -4.29 0.92
N LEU A 317 -12.41 -3.38 0.58
CA LEU A 317 -12.72 -2.18 1.38
C LEU A 317 -14.20 -1.82 1.24
N ARG A 318 -14.68 -0.89 2.07
CA ARG A 318 -16.01 -0.29 1.93
C ARG A 318 -15.91 1.05 1.22
N ARG A 319 -16.84 1.34 0.29
CA ARG A 319 -16.81 2.55 -0.52
C ARG A 319 -17.69 3.64 0.08
N TYR A 320 -17.25 4.88 -0.03
CA TYR A 320 -18.11 6.04 0.20
C TYR A 320 -18.96 6.33 -1.06
N PRO A 321 -20.20 6.84 -0.94
CA PRO A 321 -20.96 7.11 0.29
C PRO A 321 -21.76 5.94 0.86
N GLN A 322 -22.04 4.90 0.07
CA GLN A 322 -23.00 3.85 0.44
C GLN A 322 -22.51 2.86 1.51
N ASN A 323 -21.20 2.83 1.78
CA ASN A 323 -20.55 1.86 2.68
C ASN A 323 -20.61 0.40 2.17
N ASP A 324 -20.85 0.22 0.87
CA ASP A 324 -20.87 -1.09 0.20
C ASP A 324 -19.48 -1.71 0.19
N ALA A 325 -19.39 -3.01 0.48
CA ALA A 325 -18.16 -3.76 0.36
C ALA A 325 -17.82 -3.98 -1.12
N CYS A 326 -16.59 -3.67 -1.51
CA CYS A 326 -16.08 -3.92 -2.84
C CYS A 326 -14.77 -4.70 -2.78
N HIS A 327 -14.55 -5.53 -3.78
CA HIS A 327 -13.38 -6.39 -3.89
C HIS A 327 -12.67 -6.12 -5.22
N PHE A 328 -11.37 -5.83 -5.14
CA PHE A 328 -10.52 -5.61 -6.30
C PHE A 328 -9.45 -6.68 -6.37
N LYS A 329 -9.08 -7.06 -7.60
CA LYS A 329 -7.99 -7.99 -7.89
C LYS A 329 -6.99 -7.37 -8.87
N ALA A 330 -5.72 -7.70 -8.71
CA ALA A 330 -4.66 -7.45 -9.68
C ALA A 330 -4.11 -8.79 -10.16
N ALA A 331 -3.89 -8.91 -11.47
CA ALA A 331 -3.24 -10.08 -12.03
C ALA A 331 -1.77 -10.14 -11.57
N LEU A 332 -1.30 -11.36 -11.33
CA LEU A 332 0.12 -11.61 -11.07
C LEU A 332 0.94 -11.11 -12.27
N PRO A 333 1.97 -10.26 -12.06
CA PRO A 333 2.76 -9.72 -13.15
C PRO A 333 3.55 -10.82 -13.87
N GLU A 334 3.90 -10.56 -15.13
CA GLU A 334 4.50 -11.53 -16.05
C GLU A 334 5.76 -12.19 -15.51
N ASP A 335 6.63 -11.41 -14.85
CA ASP A 335 7.87 -11.91 -14.26
C ASP A 335 7.65 -12.94 -13.15
N LEU A 336 6.69 -12.68 -12.23
CA LEU A 336 6.33 -13.62 -11.17
C LEU A 336 5.55 -14.82 -11.73
N CYS A 337 4.70 -14.60 -12.73
CA CYS A 337 3.98 -15.66 -13.41
C CYS A 337 4.95 -16.62 -14.10
N TYR A 338 5.92 -16.08 -14.85
CA TYR A 338 6.97 -16.84 -15.51
C TYR A 338 7.81 -17.62 -14.49
N TRP A 339 8.27 -16.97 -13.43
CA TRP A 339 9.05 -17.64 -12.39
C TRP A 339 8.26 -18.77 -11.72
N LEU A 340 7.02 -18.51 -11.28
CA LEU A 340 6.20 -19.50 -10.57
C LEU A 340 5.90 -20.73 -11.46
N LYS A 341 5.61 -20.52 -12.75
CA LYS A 341 5.36 -21.60 -13.70
C LYS A 341 6.56 -22.52 -13.92
N HIS A 342 7.77 -21.95 -13.97
CA HIS A 342 8.97 -22.71 -14.36
C HIS A 342 9.76 -23.24 -13.16
N SER A 343 9.76 -22.53 -12.03
CA SER A 343 10.45 -22.97 -10.81
C SER A 343 9.58 -23.82 -9.89
N CYS A 344 8.25 -23.66 -9.91
CA CYS A 344 7.35 -24.39 -9.01
C CYS A 344 5.99 -24.73 -9.68
N PRO A 345 5.95 -25.67 -10.65
CA PRO A 345 4.72 -25.99 -11.39
C PRO A 345 3.52 -26.41 -10.53
N SER A 346 3.75 -27.03 -9.36
CA SER A 346 2.68 -27.44 -8.44
C SER A 346 2.11 -26.24 -7.68
N LEU A 347 2.97 -25.29 -7.30
CA LEU A 347 2.52 -24.02 -6.71
C LEU A 347 1.77 -23.16 -7.74
N TRP A 348 2.18 -23.18 -9.01
CA TRP A 348 1.44 -22.53 -10.09
C TRP A 348 0.02 -23.07 -10.22
N LYS A 349 -0.16 -24.40 -10.19
CA LYS A 349 -1.50 -25.03 -10.20
C LYS A 349 -2.33 -24.61 -8.98
N SER A 350 -1.72 -24.62 -7.79
CA SER A 350 -2.39 -24.22 -6.55
C SER A 350 -2.87 -22.76 -6.61
N TRP A 351 -2.09 -21.87 -7.23
CA TRP A 351 -2.49 -20.49 -7.50
C TRP A 351 -3.67 -20.39 -8.47
N LEU A 352 -3.66 -21.15 -9.57
CA LEU A 352 -4.77 -21.18 -10.52
C LEU A 352 -6.08 -21.62 -9.86
N THR A 353 -6.02 -22.69 -9.05
CA THR A 353 -7.17 -23.16 -8.27
C THR A 353 -7.71 -22.07 -7.34
N LEU A 354 -6.82 -21.31 -6.67
CA LEU A 354 -7.23 -20.19 -5.81
C LEU A 354 -7.87 -19.03 -6.60
N GLN A 355 -7.55 -18.87 -7.88
CA GLN A 355 -8.24 -17.92 -8.76
C GLN A 355 -9.58 -18.42 -9.29
N GLY A 356 -9.98 -19.66 -8.97
CA GLY A 356 -11.15 -20.31 -9.56
C GLY A 356 -10.93 -20.67 -11.03
N GLN A 357 -9.67 -20.82 -11.47
CA GLN A 357 -9.31 -21.30 -12.79
C GLN A 357 -8.93 -22.79 -12.69
N PRO A 358 -9.42 -23.63 -13.62
CA PRO A 358 -9.20 -25.08 -13.59
C PRO A 358 -7.74 -25.47 -13.81
#